data_AF-A0A3A8Q3D5-F1
#
_entry.id   AF-A0A3A8Q3D5-F1
#
_cell.length_a   1.000
_cell.length_b   1.000
_cell.length_c   1.000
_cell.angle_alpha   90.00
_cell.angle_beta   90.00
_cell.angle_gamma   90.00
#
_symmetry.space_group_name_H-M   'P 1'
#
loop_
_entity.id
_entity.type
_entity.pdbx_description
1 polymer ?
#
loop_
_entity_poly.entity_id
_entity_poly.type
_entity_poly.pdbx_seq_one_letter_code
_entity_poly.pdbx_strand_id
1 'polypeptide(L)' 'MDWAGLLRRSFALDVFGCGSCGGSRRVVASLTAPGGVRALLEHLGLPTLPGRRAPARGPPQNAWC' A
#
# COMPACT_ATOMS: atom_id res chain seq x y z
N MET A 1 8.45 -10.42 13.17
CA MET A 1 7.50 -10.51 12.03
C MET A 1 7.99 -9.56 10.96
N ASP A 2 8.08 -10.02 9.71
CA ASP A 2 8.41 -9.15 8.57
C ASP A 2 7.18 -8.29 8.17
N TRP A 3 7.42 -7.12 7.57
CA TRP A 3 6.34 -6.19 7.19
C TRP A 3 5.43 -6.77 6.11
N ALA A 4 5.96 -7.55 5.17
CA ALA A 4 5.17 -8.17 4.11
C ALA A 4 4.20 -9.21 4.68
N GLY A 5 4.64 -9.97 5.68
CA GLY A 5 3.77 -10.85 6.46
C GLY A 5 2.63 -10.11 7.16
N LEU A 6 2.85 -8.88 7.64
CA LEU A 6 1.78 -8.04 8.20
C LEU A 6 0.80 -7.57 7.12
N LEU A 7 1.29 -7.14 5.96
CA LEU A 7 0.44 -6.73 4.83
C LEU A 7 -0.48 -7.86 4.38
N ARG A 8 0.03 -9.10 4.30
CA ARG A 8 -0.76 -10.26 3.91
C ARG A 8 -1.87 -10.57 4.92
N ARG A 9 -1.60 -10.42 6.23
CA ARG A 9 -2.59 -10.72 7.27
C ARG A 9 -3.65 -9.63 7.42
N SER A 10 -3.24 -8.36 7.45
CA SER A 10 -4.16 -7.25 7.74
C SER A 10 -4.91 -6.75 6.51
N PHE A 11 -4.32 -6.84 5.32
CA PHE A 11 -4.87 -6.29 4.08
C PHE A 11 -5.09 -7.33 2.99
N ALA A 12 -4.87 -8.62 3.26
CA ALA A 12 -4.90 -9.69 2.25
C ALA A 12 -3.98 -9.41 1.04
N LEU A 13 -2.92 -8.61 1.23
CA LEU A 13 -2.02 -8.18 0.16
C LEU A 13 -0.72 -8.98 0.18
N ASP A 14 -0.48 -9.77 -0.88
CA ASP A 14 0.81 -10.44 -1.08
C ASP A 14 1.68 -9.65 -2.07
N VAL A 15 2.73 -9.01 -1.56
CA VAL A 15 3.67 -8.20 -2.34
C VAL A 15 4.70 -9.04 -3.11
N PHE A 16 4.88 -10.32 -2.75
CA PHE A 16 5.83 -11.22 -3.41
C PHE A 16 5.18 -12.05 -4.52
N GLY A 17 3.85 -12.02 -4.65
CA GLY A 17 3.11 -12.60 -5.77
C GLY A 17 2.71 -11.55 -6.80
N CYS A 18 2.77 -11.89 -8.09
CA CYS A 18 2.22 -11.05 -9.14
C CYS A 18 0.72 -11.30 -9.30
N GLY A 19 -0.11 -10.31 -8.93
CA GLY A 19 -1.57 -10.40 -9.14
C GLY A 19 -2.04 -10.46 -10.60
N SER A 20 -1.15 -10.23 -11.57
CA SER A 20 -1.49 -10.30 -13.01
C SER A 20 -1.04 -11.61 -13.68
N CYS A 21 0.17 -12.11 -13.37
CA CYS A 21 0.73 -13.29 -14.03
C CYS A 21 1.04 -14.46 -13.09
N GLY A 22 0.87 -14.32 -11.77
CA GLY A 22 1.17 -15.35 -10.77
C GLY A 22 2.67 -15.56 -10.46
N GLY A 23 3.58 -14.88 -11.18
CA GLY A 23 5.02 -14.99 -10.95
C GLY A 23 5.49 -14.41 -9.61
N SER A 24 6.70 -14.80 -9.19
CA SER A 24 7.32 -14.29 -7.97
C SER A 24 7.93 -12.90 -8.18
N ARG A 25 7.82 -12.04 -7.17
CA ARG A 25 8.38 -10.68 -7.11
C ARG A 25 9.33 -10.57 -5.92
N ARG A 26 10.23 -9.60 -6.00
CA ARG A 26 11.14 -9.23 -4.90
C ARG A 26 11.13 -7.73 -4.69
N VAL A 27 11.21 -7.30 -3.44
CA VAL A 27 11.37 -5.88 -3.09
C VAL A 27 12.82 -5.47 -3.34
N VAL A 28 13.01 -4.49 -4.22
CA VAL A 28 14.34 -4.01 -4.64
C VAL A 28 14.82 -2.80 -3.84
N ALA A 29 13.90 -1.95 -3.38
CA ALA A 29 14.20 -0.75 -2.60
C ALA A 29 12.98 -0.31 -1.80
N SER A 30 13.23 0.43 -0.70
CA SER A 30 12.22 1.18 0.04
C SER A 30 12.64 2.66 0.03
N LEU A 31 11.77 3.52 -0.50
CA LEU A 31 12.02 4.96 -0.59
C LEU A 31 11.28 5.67 0.54
N THR A 32 12.04 6.26 1.47
CA THR A 32 11.48 7.02 2.61
C THR A 32 11.87 8.50 2.57
N ALA A 33 12.93 8.86 1.84
CA ALA A 33 13.36 10.24 1.67
C ALA A 33 12.34 11.02 0.81
N PRO A 34 11.80 12.15 1.29
CA PRO A 34 10.73 12.89 0.59
C PRO A 34 11.10 13.27 -0.85
N GLY A 35 12.35 13.68 -1.08
CA GLY A 35 12.83 14.06 -2.42
C GLY A 35 12.78 12.89 -3.41
N GLY A 36 13.19 11.70 -3.00
CA GLY A 36 13.18 10.50 -3.84
C GLY A 36 11.77 10.00 -4.13
N VAL A 37 10.88 10.04 -3.12
CA VAL A 37 9.46 9.71 -3.30
C VAL A 37 8.83 10.66 -4.30
N ARG A 38 9.04 11.98 -4.16
CA ARG A 38 8.49 12.98 -5.08
C ARG A 38 8.99 12.76 -6.51
N ALA A 39 10.30 12.62 -6.71
CA ALA A 39 10.88 12.42 -8.04
C ALA A 39 10.32 11.17 -8.75
N LEU A 40 10.14 10.07 -8.01
CA LEU A 40 9.52 8.86 -8.55
C LEU A 40 8.06 9.10 -8.96
N LEU A 41 7.26 9.74 -8.11
CA LEU A 41 5.85 10.00 -8.39
C LEU A 41 5.70 10.92 -9.61
N GLU A 42 6.53 11.96 -9.74
CA GLU A 42 6.57 12.85 -10.90
C GLU A 42 6.89 12.09 -12.19
N HIS A 43 7.90 11.22 -12.15
CA HIS A 43 8.28 10.39 -13.29
C HIS A 43 7.15 9.44 -13.75
N LEU A 44 6.37 8.92 -12.81
CA LEU A 44 5.22 8.05 -13.08
C LEU A 44 3.95 8.83 -13.46
N GLY A 45 3.95 10.16 -13.41
CA GLY A 45 2.76 10.98 -13.63
C GLY A 45 1.70 10.86 -12.53
N LEU A 46 2.10 10.49 -11.31
CA LEU A 46 1.22 10.33 -10.16
C LEU A 46 1.15 11.60 -9.29
N PRO A 47 0.06 11.81 -8.52
CA PRO A 47 -0.02 12.91 -7.58
C PRO A 47 1.10 12.87 -6.54
N THR A 48 1.84 13.97 -6.39
CA THR A 48 2.94 14.12 -5.44
C THR A 48 2.49 14.61 -4.06
N LEU A 49 1.32 15.24 -3.99
CA LEU A 49 0.70 15.66 -2.75
C LEU A 49 -0.12 14.51 -2.16
N PRO A 50 -0.04 14.28 -0.84
CA PRO A 50 -0.84 13.26 -0.19
C PRO A 50 -2.33 13.57 -0.33
N GLY A 51 -3.14 12.53 -0.53
CA GLY A 51 -4.59 12.64 -0.52
C GLY A 51 -5.13 13.05 0.85
N ARG A 52 -6.35 13.60 0.88
CA ARG A 52 -7.03 13.94 2.14
C ARG A 52 -7.29 12.65 2.93
N ARG A 53 -6.89 12.63 4.21
CA ARG A 53 -7.25 11.52 5.10
C ARG A 53 -8.78 11.40 5.19
N ALA A 54 -9.27 10.19 5.03
CA ALA A 54 -10.67 9.88 5.28
C ALA A 54 -11.01 10.17 6.75
N PRO A 55 -12.22 10.67 7.05
CA PRO A 55 -12.67 10.83 8.43
C PRO A 55 -12.71 9.46 9.13
N ALA A 56 -12.56 9.48 10.46
CA ALA A 56 -12.70 8.26 11.26
C ALA A 56 -14.08 7.64 11.01
N ARG A 57 -14.11 6.34 10.70
CA ARG A 57 -15.37 5.59 10.58
C ARG A 57 -15.85 5.22 11.99
N GLY A 58 -17.16 5.34 12.21
CA GLY A 58 -17.81 4.75 13.38
C GLY A 58 -17.65 3.23 13.39
N PRO A 59 -18.01 2.55 14.50
CA PRO A 59 -17.97 1.10 14.57
C PRO A 59 -18.77 0.46 13.42
N PRO A 60 -18.38 -0.74 12.95
CA PRO A 60 -19.17 -1.46 11.95
C PRO A 60 -20.60 -1.62 12.48
N GLN A 61 -21.58 -1.21 11.67
CA GLN A 61 -22.99 -1.41 11.99
C GLN A 61 -23.21 -2.92 12.03
N ASN A 62 -23.66 -3.44 13.16
CA ASN A 62 -24.08 -4.84 13.23
C ASN A 62 -25.29 -4.99 12.31
N ALA A 63 -25.15 -5.76 11.24
CA ALA A 63 -26.21 -6.02 10.27
C ALA A 63 -27.36 -6.89 10.81
N TRP A 64 -27.48 -7.01 12.14
CA TRP A 64 -28.36 -7.97 12.84
C TRP A 64 -29.06 -7.35 14.05
N CYS A 65 -29.35 -6.05 14.05
CA CYS A 65 -30.35 -5.50 14.96
C CYS A 65 -31.66 -5.28 14.19
#